data_AF-A0A5M9MVB8-F1
#
_entry.id   AF-A0A5M9MVB8-F1
#
_cell.length_a   1.000
_cell.length_b   1.000
_cell.length_c   1.000
_cell.angle_alpha   90.00
_cell.angle_beta   90.00
_cell.angle_gamma   90.00
#
_symmetry.space_group_name_H-M   'P 1'
#
loop_
_entity.id
_entity.type
_entity.pdbx_description
1 polymer ?
#
loop_
_entity_poly.entity_id
_entity_poly.type
_entity_poly.pdbx_seq_one_letter_code
_entity_poly.pdbx_strand_id
1 'polypeptide(L)'
;MISSSPDVDPTEGLLSDEESRPRMPKEKGKTRNGPLWVTALLYFVAISLIFIFGSVAGYHWQNLDSRCTQHISQYSPLMKDQDITYHIQQFNGSFLKENIFRGNASPEVDAAWESLGVEYRPLRVPPEDAEKAGISPDQVKINDQYGGGYPANLEGLHHLHCLNLLRKSLYYNYEYYHSRGEGAFSNNDYIVRRHVSHCLDILRQQLMCTVDVGVLGQVWVWPEDPRPFVDFNTRHRCRDFDQIRQWAQDHQLPQIPPPDFLQEKPESGDRVYPEIP
;
A
#
# COMPACT_ATOMS: atom_id res chain seq x y z
N MET A 1 41.62 64.17 -80.06
CA MET A 1 40.79 65.19 -79.40
C MET A 1 41.39 65.39 -78.02
N ILE A 2 42.17 66.47 -77.86
CA ILE A 2 41.86 67.64 -77.01
C ILE A 2 42.09 67.26 -75.53
N SER A 3 43.25 67.61 -74.97
CA SER A 3 43.48 68.78 -74.08
C SER A 3 43.07 68.44 -72.64
N SER A 4 43.73 68.77 -71.53
CA SER A 4 44.88 69.60 -71.17
C SER A 4 45.04 69.42 -69.64
N SER A 5 46.28 69.28 -69.14
CA SER A 5 46.66 69.62 -67.74
C SER A 5 46.57 71.16 -67.53
N PRO A 6 46.80 71.79 -66.34
CA PRO A 6 47.44 71.29 -65.12
C PRO A 6 46.91 71.86 -63.76
N ASP A 7 47.62 71.47 -62.68
CA ASP A 7 48.11 72.32 -61.57
C ASP A 7 47.27 72.69 -60.31
N VAL A 8 47.95 72.43 -59.16
CA VAL A 8 48.16 73.31 -57.98
C VAL A 8 47.25 73.17 -56.72
N ASP A 9 47.94 72.77 -55.62
CA ASP A 9 47.69 72.88 -54.15
C ASP A 9 47.57 74.37 -53.70
N PRO A 10 47.44 74.86 -52.43
CA PRO A 10 47.28 74.26 -51.09
C PRO A 10 46.26 75.01 -50.16
N THR A 11 46.36 74.78 -48.84
CA THR A 11 45.97 75.64 -47.68
C THR A 11 44.53 75.44 -47.16
N GLU A 12 44.19 75.37 -45.86
CA GLU A 12 44.76 75.73 -44.55
C GLU A 12 44.21 74.72 -43.50
N GLY A 13 44.68 74.53 -42.26
CA GLY A 13 45.65 75.21 -41.43
C GLY A 13 45.41 74.82 -39.96
N LEU A 14 46.53 74.56 -39.27
CA LEU A 14 46.85 74.84 -37.85
C LEU A 14 46.14 74.13 -36.67
N LEU A 15 47.02 73.47 -35.88
CA LEU A 15 47.11 73.38 -34.40
C LEU A 15 46.14 72.41 -33.69
N SER A 16 46.54 71.61 -32.70
CA SER A 16 47.70 71.67 -31.81
C SER A 16 48.07 70.29 -31.25
N ASP A 17 49.35 70.16 -30.91
CA ASP A 17 49.93 69.10 -30.08
C ASP A 17 49.15 68.85 -28.78
N GLU A 18 48.96 67.57 -28.42
CA GLU A 18 48.73 67.18 -27.03
C GLU A 18 49.48 65.88 -26.69
N GLU A 19 50.61 66.09 -26.02
CA GLU A 19 51.28 65.27 -25.02
C GLU A 19 51.27 63.72 -25.12
N SER A 20 52.49 63.23 -25.34
CA SER A 20 53.05 61.96 -24.92
C SER A 20 52.52 61.42 -23.57
N ARG A 21 51.72 60.35 -23.62
CA ARG A 21 51.39 59.53 -22.45
C ARG A 21 52.55 58.58 -22.11
N PRO A 22 52.97 58.44 -20.83
CA PRO A 22 53.96 57.43 -20.45
C PRO A 22 53.39 56.01 -20.57
N ARG A 23 54.09 55.11 -21.26
CA ARG A 23 53.82 53.66 -21.22
C ARG A 23 54.15 53.13 -19.82
N MET A 24 53.14 52.81 -19.03
CA MET A 24 53.34 52.03 -17.80
C MET A 24 53.76 50.58 -18.13
N PRO A 25 54.59 49.94 -17.30
CA PRO A 25 54.99 48.55 -17.51
C PRO A 25 53.77 47.63 -17.36
N LYS A 26 53.58 46.69 -18.29
CA LYS A 26 52.63 45.59 -18.10
C LYS A 26 53.11 44.75 -16.92
N GLU A 27 52.44 44.85 -15.77
CA GLU A 27 52.57 43.87 -14.69
C GLU A 27 52.24 42.48 -15.26
N LYS A 28 53.23 41.59 -15.29
CA LYS A 28 52.98 40.15 -15.46
C LYS A 28 52.32 39.66 -14.18
N GLY A 29 50.99 39.63 -14.17
CA GLY A 29 50.24 38.99 -13.10
C GLY A 29 50.73 37.56 -12.92
N LYS A 30 51.35 37.27 -11.77
CA LYS A 30 51.62 35.89 -11.34
C LYS A 30 50.27 35.20 -11.20
N THR A 31 49.90 34.33 -12.15
CA THR A 31 48.77 33.43 -11.97
C THR A 31 49.11 32.51 -10.80
N ARG A 32 48.49 32.77 -9.66
CA ARG A 32 48.63 31.96 -8.46
C ARG A 32 47.86 30.66 -8.73
N ASN A 33 48.51 29.70 -9.39
CA ASN A 33 47.96 28.37 -9.58
C ASN A 33 47.84 27.74 -8.18
N GLY A 34 46.66 27.88 -7.57
CA GLY A 34 46.31 27.14 -6.36
C GLY A 34 46.45 25.63 -6.63
N PRO A 35 46.65 24.80 -5.60
CA PRO A 35 46.87 23.39 -5.84
C PRO A 35 45.59 22.78 -6.42
N LEU A 36 45.66 22.28 -7.65
CA LEU A 36 44.55 21.62 -8.37
C LEU A 36 43.89 20.51 -7.55
N TRP A 37 44.64 19.89 -6.62
CA TRP A 37 44.13 18.88 -5.69
C TRP A 37 43.15 19.44 -4.64
N VAL A 38 43.34 20.70 -4.19
CA VAL A 38 42.41 21.35 -3.25
C VAL A 38 41.08 21.62 -3.93
N THR A 39 41.10 22.13 -5.16
CA THR A 39 39.88 22.33 -5.95
C THR A 39 39.18 21.01 -6.26
N ALA A 40 39.92 19.97 -6.66
CA ALA A 40 39.36 18.64 -6.91
C ALA A 40 38.74 18.02 -5.65
N LEU A 41 39.39 18.18 -4.49
CA LEU A 41 38.87 17.73 -3.20
C LEU A 41 37.58 18.46 -2.82
N LEU A 42 37.52 19.78 -3.03
CA LEU A 42 36.31 20.57 -2.77
C LEU A 42 35.14 20.15 -3.67
N TYR A 43 35.37 19.88 -4.96
CA TYR A 43 34.35 19.34 -5.85
C TYR A 43 33.90 17.94 -5.43
N PHE A 44 34.83 17.06 -5.06
CA PHE A 44 34.49 15.73 -4.58
C PHE A 44 33.64 15.77 -3.30
N VAL A 45 34.01 16.62 -2.34
CA VAL A 45 33.23 16.83 -1.11
C VAL A 45 31.86 17.43 -1.43
N ALA A 46 31.77 18.44 -2.30
CA ALA A 46 30.50 19.04 -2.69
C ALA A 46 29.56 18.03 -3.37
N ILE A 47 30.07 17.23 -4.31
CA ILE A 47 29.30 16.17 -4.98
C ILE A 47 28.86 15.11 -3.97
N SER A 48 29.74 14.71 -3.05
CA SER A 48 29.41 13.74 -1.99
C SER A 48 28.31 14.28 -1.09
N LEU A 49 28.37 15.55 -0.69
CA LEU A 49 27.35 16.20 0.13
C LEU A 49 26.00 16.33 -0.62
N ILE A 50 26.02 16.66 -1.91
CA ILE A 50 24.81 16.69 -2.75
C ILE A 50 24.21 15.30 -2.87
N PHE A 51 25.02 14.26 -3.06
CA PHE A 51 24.55 12.89 -3.16
C PHE A 51 23.97 12.39 -1.84
N ILE A 52 24.64 12.66 -0.71
CA ILE A 52 24.15 12.33 0.64
C ILE A 52 22.83 13.08 0.90
N PHE A 53 22.78 14.38 0.65
CA PHE A 53 21.58 15.18 0.84
C PHE A 53 20.43 14.69 -0.04
N GLY A 54 20.68 14.44 -1.33
CA GLY A 54 19.68 13.89 -2.25
C GLY A 54 19.19 12.50 -1.84
N SER A 55 20.07 11.64 -1.31
CA SER A 55 19.71 10.31 -0.82
C SER A 55 18.89 10.37 0.46
N VAL A 56 19.27 11.23 1.41
CA VAL A 56 18.56 11.44 2.69
C VAL A 56 17.21 12.10 2.43
N ALA A 57 17.18 13.16 1.62
CA ALA A 57 15.95 13.82 1.22
C ALA A 57 15.04 12.85 0.48
N GLY A 58 15.56 12.08 -0.49
CA GLY A 58 14.81 11.07 -1.23
C GLY A 58 14.26 9.96 -0.33
N TYR A 59 15.03 9.50 0.66
CA TYR A 59 14.59 8.51 1.65
C TYR A 59 13.45 9.06 2.52
N HIS A 60 13.58 10.29 3.03
CA HIS A 60 12.53 10.92 3.85
C HIS A 60 11.30 11.36 3.04
N TRP A 61 11.43 11.56 1.73
CA TRP A 61 10.31 11.92 0.84
C TRP A 61 9.55 10.69 0.31
N GLN A 62 10.04 9.47 0.54
CA GLN A 62 9.30 8.27 0.12
C GLN A 62 8.10 8.06 1.04
N ASN A 63 6.90 8.25 0.48
CA ASN A 63 5.69 7.76 1.12
C ASN A 63 5.60 6.24 0.91
N LEU A 64 6.17 5.50 1.87
CA LEU A 64 6.16 4.03 1.86
C LEU A 64 4.74 3.49 1.83
N ASP A 65 3.79 4.12 2.54
CA ASP A 65 2.40 3.67 2.61
C ASP A 65 1.75 3.69 1.21
N SER A 66 1.92 4.80 0.47
CA SER A 66 1.42 4.92 -0.91
C SER A 66 2.07 3.88 -1.84
N ARG A 67 3.41 3.73 -1.78
CA ARG A 67 4.16 2.77 -2.60
C ARG A 67 3.78 1.32 -2.31
N CYS A 68 3.68 0.96 -1.04
CA CYS A 68 3.26 -0.37 -0.60
C CYS A 68 1.85 -0.67 -1.10
N THR A 69 0.89 0.25 -0.89
CA THR A 69 -0.50 0.07 -1.34
C THR A 69 -0.57 -0.16 -2.86
N GLN A 70 0.15 0.65 -3.65
CA GLN A 70 0.22 0.46 -5.11
C GLN A 70 0.88 -0.85 -5.53
N HIS A 71 1.83 -1.35 -4.73
CA HIS A 71 2.56 -2.57 -5.03
C HIS A 71 1.78 -3.83 -4.65
N ILE A 72 1.03 -3.80 -3.54
CA ILE A 72 0.38 -4.99 -2.96
C ILE A 72 -1.11 -5.08 -3.23
N SER A 73 -1.73 -4.03 -3.77
CA SER A 73 -3.17 -4.01 -4.08
C SER A 73 -3.44 -3.89 -5.59
N GLN A 74 -4.62 -4.32 -6.02
CA GLN A 74 -5.16 -3.89 -7.31
C GLN A 74 -5.50 -2.39 -7.23
N TYR A 75 -5.42 -1.69 -8.38
CA TYR A 75 -5.86 -0.31 -8.44
C TYR A 75 -7.32 -0.19 -8.02
N SER A 76 -7.62 0.82 -7.21
CA SER A 76 -8.97 1.16 -6.78
C SER A 76 -9.17 2.68 -6.82
N PRO A 77 -10.38 3.16 -7.17
CA PRO A 77 -10.70 4.58 -7.11
C PRO A 77 -10.44 5.20 -5.73
N LEU A 78 -10.59 4.41 -4.65
CA LEU A 78 -10.29 4.84 -3.27
C LEU A 78 -8.87 5.40 -3.13
N MET A 79 -7.91 4.86 -3.87
CA MET A 79 -6.50 5.25 -3.79
C MET A 79 -6.21 6.64 -4.39
N LYS A 80 -7.16 7.22 -5.13
CA LYS A 80 -7.06 8.58 -5.68
C LYS A 80 -7.54 9.63 -4.67
N ASP A 81 -8.58 9.29 -3.94
CA ASP A 81 -9.31 10.23 -3.08
C ASP A 81 -8.85 10.15 -1.62
N GLN A 82 -8.22 9.03 -1.22
CA GLN A 82 -7.79 8.78 0.14
C GLN A 82 -6.35 8.26 0.21
N ASP A 83 -5.54 8.94 1.03
CA ASP A 83 -4.23 8.42 1.44
C ASP A 83 -4.43 7.26 2.41
N ILE A 84 -4.06 6.06 1.98
CA ILE A 84 -4.05 4.85 2.82
C ILE A 84 -2.78 4.86 3.66
N THR A 85 -2.93 4.77 4.98
CA THR A 85 -1.82 4.76 5.95
C THR A 85 -1.78 3.47 6.74
N TYR A 86 -0.58 3.08 7.19
CA TYR A 86 -0.36 1.85 7.96
C TYR A 86 0.02 2.18 9.40
N HIS A 87 -0.48 1.39 10.35
CA HIS A 87 -0.08 1.48 11.75
C HIS A 87 0.08 0.08 12.35
N ILE A 88 0.90 -0.02 13.39
CA ILE A 88 1.05 -1.25 14.13
C ILE A 88 -0.17 -1.40 15.05
N GLN A 89 -0.95 -2.44 14.81
CA GLN A 89 -2.07 -2.83 15.67
C GLN A 89 -1.76 -4.17 16.30
N GLN A 90 -1.79 -4.23 17.63
CA GLN A 90 -1.79 -5.50 18.34
C GLN A 90 -3.20 -6.10 18.31
N PHE A 91 -3.33 -7.35 17.85
CA PHE A 91 -4.62 -8.04 17.86
C PHE A 91 -5.01 -8.43 19.28
N ASN A 92 -6.30 -8.26 19.57
CA ASN A 92 -6.89 -8.82 20.77
C ASN A 92 -7.26 -10.27 20.49
N GLY A 93 -6.33 -11.17 20.81
CA GLY A 93 -6.49 -12.61 20.62
C GLY A 93 -6.92 -13.34 21.88
N SER A 94 -7.50 -12.67 22.89
CA SER A 94 -7.76 -13.35 24.17
C SER A 94 -8.66 -14.56 24.01
N PHE A 95 -8.22 -15.74 24.45
CA PHE A 95 -8.97 -16.97 24.13
C PHE A 95 -10.26 -17.08 24.93
N LEU A 96 -10.19 -16.94 26.26
CA LEU A 96 -11.35 -17.11 27.14
C LEU A 96 -12.15 -15.81 27.37
N LYS A 97 -11.56 -14.65 27.14
CA LYS A 97 -12.21 -13.34 27.31
C LYS A 97 -12.83 -12.86 26.00
N GLU A 98 -14.16 -12.80 25.95
CA GLU A 98 -14.89 -12.38 24.75
C GLU A 98 -15.00 -10.85 24.66
N ASN A 99 -15.04 -10.35 23.43
CA ASN A 99 -15.42 -8.98 23.11
C ASN A 99 -16.83 -8.97 22.48
N ILE A 100 -17.33 -7.78 22.13
CA ILE A 100 -18.69 -7.62 21.59
C ILE A 100 -18.93 -8.43 20.30
N PHE A 101 -17.91 -8.64 19.45
CA PHE A 101 -18.05 -9.38 18.19
C PHE A 101 -18.17 -10.89 18.38
N ARG A 102 -17.82 -11.39 19.58
CA ARG A 102 -17.78 -12.81 19.95
C ARG A 102 -18.94 -13.24 20.84
N GLY A 103 -19.80 -12.30 21.23
CA GLY A 103 -20.97 -12.58 22.06
C GLY A 103 -21.96 -13.53 21.40
N ASN A 104 -22.89 -14.04 22.20
CA ASN A 104 -24.03 -14.82 21.71
C ASN A 104 -24.87 -13.98 20.75
N ALA A 105 -25.62 -14.64 19.85
CA ALA A 105 -26.53 -13.94 18.95
C ALA A 105 -27.47 -13.01 19.75
N SER A 106 -27.34 -11.71 19.51
CA SER A 106 -28.13 -10.65 20.13
C SER A 106 -28.13 -9.41 19.22
N PRO A 107 -29.09 -8.48 19.41
CA PRO A 107 -29.12 -7.22 18.65
C PRO A 107 -27.84 -6.40 18.79
N GLU A 108 -27.19 -6.41 19.96
CA GLU A 108 -25.97 -5.67 20.23
C GLU A 108 -24.78 -6.23 19.46
N VAL A 109 -24.68 -7.56 19.35
CA VAL A 109 -23.65 -8.23 18.55
C VAL A 109 -23.88 -7.93 17.07
N ASP A 110 -25.12 -8.02 16.59
CA ASP A 110 -25.44 -7.72 15.19
C ASP A 110 -25.15 -6.25 14.85
N ALA A 111 -25.53 -5.30 15.71
CA ALA A 111 -25.20 -3.88 15.55
C ALA A 111 -23.69 -3.62 15.54
N ALA A 112 -22.93 -4.33 16.37
CA ALA A 112 -21.47 -4.24 16.34
C ALA A 112 -20.92 -4.70 14.99
N TRP A 113 -21.37 -5.84 14.45
CA TRP A 113 -20.98 -6.31 13.12
C TRP A 113 -21.41 -5.36 12.00
N GLU A 114 -22.62 -4.82 12.05
CA GLU A 114 -23.11 -3.80 11.10
C GLU A 114 -22.24 -2.55 11.07
N SER A 115 -21.72 -2.12 12.23
CA SER A 115 -20.83 -0.96 12.33
C SER A 115 -19.50 -1.12 11.57
N LEU A 116 -19.12 -2.35 11.22
CA LEU A 116 -17.94 -2.64 10.40
C LEU A 116 -18.18 -2.44 8.90
N GLY A 117 -19.40 -2.07 8.50
CA GLY A 117 -19.76 -1.85 7.10
C GLY A 117 -20.16 -3.12 6.34
N VAL A 118 -20.49 -4.20 7.04
CA VAL A 118 -20.88 -5.49 6.43
C VAL A 118 -22.19 -5.42 5.64
N GLU A 119 -22.98 -4.37 5.81
CA GLU A 119 -24.23 -4.12 5.07
C GLU A 119 -24.16 -2.85 4.20
N TYR A 120 -22.95 -2.37 3.90
CA TYR A 120 -22.79 -1.19 3.05
C TYR A 120 -23.22 -1.48 1.61
N ARG A 121 -23.94 -0.52 1.04
CA ARG A 121 -24.46 -0.56 -0.33
C ARG A 121 -23.33 -0.37 -1.34
N PRO A 122 -23.53 -0.77 -2.61
CA PRO A 122 -22.57 -0.47 -3.66
C PRO A 122 -22.27 1.03 -3.76
N LEU A 123 -21.00 1.36 -3.95
CA LEU A 123 -20.50 2.69 -4.29
C LEU A 123 -20.51 2.89 -5.82
N ARG A 124 -20.36 4.15 -6.25
CA ARG A 124 -20.21 4.50 -7.67
C ARG A 124 -18.73 4.57 -8.03
N VAL A 125 -18.33 3.76 -9.01
CA VAL A 125 -17.01 3.86 -9.68
C VAL A 125 -17.15 4.77 -10.92
N PRO A 126 -16.39 5.87 -11.02
CA PRO A 126 -16.39 6.72 -12.20
C PRO A 126 -15.89 5.97 -13.45
N PRO A 127 -16.43 6.26 -14.66
CA PRO A 127 -16.00 5.60 -15.89
C PRO A 127 -14.49 5.65 -16.16
N GLU A 128 -13.83 6.75 -15.81
CA GLU A 128 -12.39 6.97 -16.01
C GLU A 128 -11.48 6.07 -15.15
N ASP A 129 -12.04 5.47 -14.12
CA ASP A 129 -11.34 4.61 -13.16
C ASP A 129 -11.78 3.13 -13.29
N ALA A 130 -12.88 2.85 -13.98
CA ALA A 130 -13.48 1.52 -14.10
C ALA A 130 -12.54 0.46 -14.67
N GLU A 131 -11.96 0.67 -15.85
CA GLU A 131 -11.07 -0.32 -16.49
C GLU A 131 -9.82 -0.59 -15.65
N LYS A 132 -9.25 0.46 -15.04
CA LYS A 132 -8.09 0.34 -14.15
C LYS A 132 -8.44 -0.48 -12.91
N ALA A 133 -9.65 -0.30 -12.40
CA ALA A 133 -10.20 -1.05 -11.28
C ALA A 133 -10.66 -2.47 -11.66
N GLY A 134 -10.46 -2.90 -12.91
CA GLY A 134 -10.84 -4.23 -13.39
C GLY A 134 -12.30 -4.39 -13.81
N ILE A 135 -13.05 -3.29 -13.90
CA ILE A 135 -14.44 -3.28 -14.35
C ILE A 135 -14.47 -3.09 -15.87
N SER A 136 -15.03 -4.07 -16.59
CA SER A 136 -15.12 -4.03 -18.06
C SER A 136 -16.20 -3.05 -18.55
N PRO A 137 -16.04 -2.41 -19.73
CA PRO A 137 -17.01 -1.44 -20.27
C PRO A 137 -18.41 -1.98 -20.56
N ASP A 138 -18.61 -3.29 -20.60
CA ASP A 138 -19.88 -3.99 -20.81
C ASP A 138 -20.57 -4.42 -19.51
N GLN A 139 -19.93 -4.20 -18.36
CA GLN A 139 -20.56 -4.37 -17.05
C GLN A 139 -21.72 -3.39 -16.83
N VAL A 140 -22.56 -3.69 -15.85
CA VAL A 140 -23.77 -2.94 -15.49
C VAL A 140 -23.41 -1.48 -15.20
N LYS A 141 -24.19 -0.55 -15.76
CA LYS A 141 -23.96 0.89 -15.62
C LYS A 141 -25.09 1.58 -14.88
N ILE A 142 -24.73 2.58 -14.10
CA ILE A 142 -25.65 3.59 -13.60
C ILE A 142 -26.07 4.45 -14.79
N ASN A 143 -27.35 4.80 -14.88
CA ASN A 143 -27.85 5.65 -15.96
C ASN A 143 -27.21 7.06 -15.91
N ASP A 144 -26.89 7.62 -17.07
CA ASP A 144 -26.28 8.95 -17.22
C ASP A 144 -27.07 10.07 -16.53
N GLN A 145 -28.41 9.97 -16.49
CA GLN A 145 -29.25 10.95 -15.79
C GLN A 145 -28.98 11.01 -14.27
N TYR A 146 -28.39 9.95 -13.70
CA TYR A 146 -27.99 9.85 -12.30
C TYR A 146 -26.47 9.94 -12.13
N GLY A 147 -25.76 10.43 -13.14
CA GLY A 147 -24.31 10.66 -13.11
C GLY A 147 -23.46 9.54 -13.73
N GLY A 148 -24.05 8.48 -14.28
CA GLY A 148 -23.30 7.43 -14.98
C GLY A 148 -22.34 6.64 -14.08
N GLY A 149 -21.49 5.80 -14.68
CA GLY A 149 -20.49 4.99 -13.96
C GLY A 149 -20.99 3.58 -13.64
N TYR A 150 -20.30 2.91 -12.71
CA TYR A 150 -20.53 1.50 -12.39
C TYR A 150 -20.85 1.31 -10.91
N PRO A 151 -21.92 0.58 -10.55
CA PRO A 151 -22.14 0.19 -9.16
C PRO A 151 -21.16 -0.92 -8.80
N ALA A 152 -20.41 -0.74 -7.71
CA ALA A 152 -19.47 -1.73 -7.22
C ALA A 152 -19.43 -1.76 -5.69
N ASN A 153 -19.11 -2.90 -5.07
CA ASN A 153 -18.84 -2.94 -3.62
C ASN A 153 -17.33 -2.93 -3.35
N LEU A 154 -16.93 -2.44 -2.18
CA LEU A 154 -15.54 -2.55 -1.73
C LEU A 154 -15.26 -3.98 -1.25
N GLU A 155 -14.22 -4.61 -1.78
CA GLU A 155 -13.93 -6.04 -1.56
C GLU A 155 -13.70 -6.38 -0.09
N GLY A 156 -12.90 -5.59 0.63
CA GLY A 156 -12.63 -5.84 2.04
C GLY A 156 -13.89 -5.85 2.92
N LEU A 157 -14.88 -5.02 2.60
CA LEU A 157 -16.17 -5.02 3.31
C LEU A 157 -17.02 -6.22 2.93
N HIS A 158 -16.96 -6.66 1.67
CA HIS A 158 -17.65 -7.87 1.24
C HIS A 158 -17.05 -9.13 1.91
N HIS A 159 -15.72 -9.19 2.10
CA HIS A 159 -15.09 -10.28 2.87
C HIS A 159 -15.61 -10.34 4.32
N LEU A 160 -15.78 -9.18 4.98
CA LEU A 160 -16.36 -9.12 6.32
C LEU A 160 -17.85 -9.51 6.33
N HIS A 161 -18.61 -9.12 5.31
CA HIS A 161 -19.99 -9.59 5.11
C HIS A 161 -20.06 -11.12 4.99
N CYS A 162 -19.24 -11.73 4.13
CA CYS A 162 -19.15 -13.18 3.99
C CYS A 162 -18.79 -13.87 5.31
N LEU A 163 -17.82 -13.34 6.07
CA LEU A 163 -17.44 -13.89 7.36
C LEU A 163 -18.58 -13.80 8.39
N ASN A 164 -19.36 -12.71 8.41
CA ASN A 164 -20.54 -12.59 9.26
C ASN A 164 -21.65 -13.56 8.83
N LEU A 165 -21.84 -13.79 7.52
CA LEU A 165 -22.78 -14.79 7.04
C LEU A 165 -22.36 -16.21 7.46
N LEU A 166 -21.06 -16.55 7.35
CA LEU A 166 -20.52 -17.83 7.85
C LEU A 166 -20.73 -17.98 9.35
N ARG A 167 -20.43 -16.95 10.16
CA ARG A 167 -20.75 -16.92 11.60
C ARG A 167 -22.18 -17.35 11.88
N LYS A 168 -23.13 -16.85 11.09
CA LYS A 168 -24.57 -17.10 11.24
C LYS A 168 -25.01 -18.48 10.70
N SER A 169 -24.25 -19.12 9.81
CA SER A 169 -24.73 -20.25 8.99
C SER A 169 -23.98 -21.58 9.16
N LEU A 170 -22.94 -21.66 10.01
CA LEU A 170 -22.12 -22.88 10.20
C LEU A 170 -22.86 -24.13 10.73
N TYR A 171 -24.14 -24.01 11.10
CA TYR A 171 -24.95 -25.09 11.67
C TYR A 171 -25.04 -26.36 10.80
N TYR A 172 -25.03 -26.24 9.47
CA TYR A 172 -25.30 -27.35 8.54
C TYR A 172 -24.31 -28.52 8.62
N ASN A 173 -23.08 -28.28 9.11
CA ASN A 173 -22.02 -29.28 9.17
C ASN A 173 -21.65 -29.70 10.60
N TYR A 174 -22.24 -29.04 11.61
CA TYR A 174 -21.79 -29.17 13.00
C TYR A 174 -21.91 -30.59 13.53
N GLU A 175 -23.08 -31.22 13.37
CA GLU A 175 -23.36 -32.58 13.86
C GLU A 175 -22.37 -33.62 13.32
N TYR A 176 -22.03 -33.53 12.03
CA TYR A 176 -21.09 -34.45 11.40
C TYR A 176 -19.69 -34.33 12.01
N TYR A 177 -19.12 -33.12 12.10
CA TYR A 177 -17.78 -32.94 12.64
C TYR A 177 -17.70 -33.14 14.15
N HIS A 178 -18.75 -32.77 14.88
CA HIS A 178 -18.87 -33.05 16.31
C HIS A 178 -18.85 -34.56 16.58
N SER A 179 -19.60 -35.34 15.81
CA SER A 179 -19.64 -36.81 15.95
C SER A 179 -18.31 -37.51 15.68
N ARG A 180 -17.40 -36.90 14.92
CA ARG A 180 -16.06 -37.43 14.68
C ARG A 180 -15.12 -37.28 15.87
N GLY A 181 -15.33 -36.28 16.73
CA GLY A 181 -14.50 -36.06 17.92
C GLY A 181 -13.02 -35.78 17.65
N GLU A 182 -12.68 -35.33 16.44
CA GLU A 182 -11.30 -35.08 16.00
C GLU A 182 -10.93 -33.59 16.10
N GLY A 183 -9.63 -33.31 16.28
CA GLY A 183 -9.12 -31.94 16.31
C GLY A 183 -9.79 -31.09 17.39
N ALA A 184 -10.33 -29.93 17.01
CA ALA A 184 -11.02 -29.05 17.97
C ALA A 184 -12.22 -29.74 18.65
N PHE A 185 -12.91 -30.65 17.95
CA PHE A 185 -14.10 -31.37 18.44
C PHE A 185 -13.78 -32.51 19.42
N SER A 186 -12.51 -32.78 19.72
CA SER A 186 -12.14 -33.65 20.85
C SER A 186 -12.40 -32.97 22.21
N ASN A 187 -12.62 -31.66 22.22
CA ASN A 187 -12.95 -30.88 23.40
C ASN A 187 -14.47 -30.83 23.61
N ASN A 188 -14.91 -30.43 24.81
CA ASN A 188 -16.33 -30.21 25.09
C ASN A 188 -16.88 -28.99 24.32
N ASP A 189 -18.21 -28.92 24.19
CA ASP A 189 -18.94 -27.89 23.46
C ASP A 189 -18.62 -26.46 23.92
N TYR A 190 -18.36 -26.26 25.21
CA TYR A 190 -17.97 -24.95 25.73
C TYR A 190 -16.65 -24.49 25.12
N ILE A 191 -15.64 -25.36 25.10
CA ILE A 191 -14.33 -25.05 24.52
C ILE A 191 -14.42 -24.93 23.00
N VAL A 192 -15.14 -25.84 22.32
CA VAL A 192 -15.35 -25.77 20.86
C VAL A 192 -15.97 -24.43 20.47
N ARG A 193 -17.01 -24.00 21.18
CA ARG A 193 -17.66 -22.70 20.94
C ARG A 193 -16.72 -21.52 21.11
N ARG A 194 -15.92 -21.50 22.17
CA ARG A 194 -14.93 -20.44 22.42
C ARG A 194 -13.85 -20.42 21.34
N HIS A 195 -13.43 -21.60 20.90
CA HIS A 195 -12.44 -21.76 19.83
C HIS A 195 -12.98 -21.20 18.51
N VAL A 196 -14.19 -21.57 18.11
CA VAL A 196 -14.82 -21.07 16.87
C VAL A 196 -15.04 -19.56 16.93
N SER A 197 -15.57 -19.02 18.04
CA SER A 197 -15.78 -17.57 18.16
C SER A 197 -14.47 -16.80 18.17
N HIS A 198 -13.42 -17.34 18.80
CA HIS A 198 -12.07 -16.80 18.76
C HIS A 198 -11.50 -16.80 17.34
N CYS A 199 -11.52 -17.92 16.62
CA CYS A 199 -11.02 -18.00 15.23
C CYS A 199 -11.75 -17.02 14.32
N LEU A 200 -13.07 -16.89 14.47
CA LEU A 200 -13.86 -15.95 13.70
C LEU A 200 -13.43 -14.49 13.96
N ASP A 201 -13.16 -14.13 15.21
CA ASP A 201 -12.69 -12.78 15.57
C ASP A 201 -11.25 -12.52 15.12
N ILE A 202 -10.37 -13.53 15.12
CA ILE A 202 -9.03 -13.42 14.53
C ILE A 202 -9.11 -13.17 13.02
N LEU A 203 -9.98 -13.90 12.31
CA LEU A 203 -10.20 -13.67 10.87
C LEU A 203 -10.80 -12.30 10.59
N ARG A 204 -11.75 -11.85 11.41
CA ARG A 204 -12.30 -10.49 11.33
C ARG A 204 -11.21 -9.43 11.49
N GLN A 205 -10.37 -9.56 12.52
CA GLN A 205 -9.23 -8.65 12.75
C GLN A 205 -8.24 -8.67 11.59
N GLN A 206 -7.94 -9.86 11.04
CA GLN A 206 -7.06 -9.99 9.88
C GLN A 206 -7.65 -9.29 8.64
N LEU A 207 -8.93 -9.53 8.33
CA LEU A 207 -9.61 -8.90 7.19
C LEU A 207 -9.72 -7.37 7.35
N MET A 208 -9.81 -6.85 8.57
CA MET A 208 -9.75 -5.41 8.82
C MET A 208 -8.33 -4.86 8.71
N CYS A 209 -7.32 -5.61 9.17
CA CYS A 209 -5.93 -5.19 9.16
C CYS A 209 -5.35 -5.15 7.73
N THR A 210 -5.75 -6.10 6.88
CA THR A 210 -5.35 -6.16 5.46
C THR A 210 -6.56 -5.95 4.56
N VAL A 211 -7.41 -4.97 4.89
CA VAL A 211 -8.65 -4.69 4.17
C VAL A 211 -8.37 -4.50 2.68
N ASP A 212 -9.04 -5.29 1.84
CA ASP A 212 -8.88 -5.17 0.40
C ASP A 212 -9.57 -3.88 -0.07
N VAL A 213 -8.81 -3.05 -0.76
CA VAL A 213 -9.27 -1.77 -1.32
C VAL A 213 -9.86 -1.94 -2.72
N GLY A 214 -9.77 -3.12 -3.33
CA GLY A 214 -10.37 -3.47 -4.60
C GLY A 214 -11.89 -3.33 -4.62
N VAL A 215 -12.48 -3.37 -5.81
CA VAL A 215 -13.92 -3.23 -6.01
C VAL A 215 -14.49 -4.32 -6.91
N LEU A 216 -15.66 -4.84 -6.53
CA LEU A 216 -16.42 -5.83 -7.28
C LEU A 216 -17.58 -5.17 -8.03
N GLY A 217 -17.52 -5.16 -9.36
CA GLY A 217 -18.56 -4.65 -10.24
C GLY A 217 -19.74 -5.62 -10.42
N GLN A 218 -20.61 -5.33 -11.38
CA GLN A 218 -21.79 -6.14 -11.66
C GLN A 218 -21.87 -6.49 -13.13
N VAL A 219 -22.22 -7.74 -13.43
CA VAL A 219 -22.41 -8.27 -14.78
C VAL A 219 -23.88 -8.57 -15.04
N TRP A 220 -24.26 -8.63 -16.31
CA TRP A 220 -25.57 -9.11 -16.72
C TRP A 220 -25.59 -10.64 -16.74
N VAL A 221 -26.55 -11.23 -16.04
CA VAL A 221 -26.82 -12.67 -16.06
C VAL A 221 -28.21 -12.94 -16.62
N TRP A 222 -28.43 -14.17 -17.13
CA TRP A 222 -29.67 -14.63 -17.78
C TRP A 222 -30.00 -13.87 -19.08
N PRO A 223 -29.53 -14.34 -20.25
CA PRO A 223 -29.71 -13.65 -21.53
C PRO A 223 -31.16 -13.31 -21.89
N GLU A 224 -32.12 -14.14 -21.49
CA GLU A 224 -33.54 -13.99 -21.80
C GLU A 224 -34.28 -13.03 -20.87
N ASP A 225 -33.77 -12.82 -19.65
CA ASP A 225 -34.28 -11.85 -18.66
C ASP A 225 -33.08 -11.23 -17.91
N PRO A 226 -32.34 -10.30 -18.55
CA PRO A 226 -31.08 -9.80 -18.01
C PRO A 226 -31.26 -9.13 -16.65
N ARG A 227 -30.53 -9.61 -15.64
CA ARG A 227 -30.49 -9.00 -14.30
C ARG A 227 -29.04 -8.74 -13.88
N PRO A 228 -28.80 -7.71 -13.07
CA PRO A 228 -27.49 -7.47 -12.53
C PRO A 228 -27.14 -8.53 -11.47
N PHE A 229 -25.91 -9.03 -11.52
CA PHE A 229 -25.33 -9.86 -10.48
C PHE A 229 -23.90 -9.43 -10.21
N VAL A 230 -23.47 -9.54 -8.96
CA VAL A 230 -22.11 -9.16 -8.55
C VAL A 230 -21.09 -10.11 -9.17
N ASP A 231 -20.07 -9.55 -9.81
CA ASP A 231 -18.96 -10.34 -10.34
C ASP A 231 -17.87 -10.49 -9.28
N PHE A 232 -17.73 -11.70 -8.75
CA PHE A 232 -16.72 -12.04 -7.76
C PHE A 232 -15.36 -12.44 -8.37
N ASN A 233 -15.24 -12.46 -9.70
CA ASN A 233 -14.01 -12.86 -10.39
C ASN A 233 -13.08 -11.66 -10.62
N THR A 234 -12.64 -11.02 -9.54
CA THR A 234 -11.72 -9.89 -9.61
C THR A 234 -10.26 -10.36 -9.55
N ARG A 235 -9.32 -9.48 -9.90
CA ARG A 235 -7.88 -9.81 -9.85
C ARG A 235 -7.29 -9.24 -8.57
N HIS A 236 -6.38 -10.00 -7.98
CA HIS A 236 -5.70 -9.62 -6.75
C HIS A 236 -4.18 -9.81 -6.90
N ARG A 237 -3.43 -9.08 -6.09
CA ARG A 237 -1.99 -9.32 -5.93
C ARG A 237 -1.79 -10.19 -4.70
N CYS A 238 -1.56 -11.47 -4.93
CA CYS A 238 -1.38 -12.45 -3.86
C CYS A 238 0.09 -12.67 -3.56
N ARG A 239 0.39 -12.96 -2.28
CA ARG A 239 1.65 -13.63 -1.94
C ARG A 239 1.64 -15.03 -2.54
N ASP A 240 2.80 -15.55 -2.86
CA ASP A 240 2.92 -16.93 -3.36
C ASP A 240 2.57 -17.91 -2.23
N PHE A 241 1.37 -18.49 -2.31
CA PHE A 241 0.85 -19.41 -1.32
C PHE A 241 1.65 -20.71 -1.26
N ASP A 242 2.07 -21.23 -2.43
CA ASP A 242 2.77 -22.51 -2.48
C ASP A 242 4.17 -22.40 -1.87
N GLN A 243 4.89 -21.31 -2.12
CA GLN A 243 6.18 -21.05 -1.48
C GLN A 243 6.04 -20.98 0.06
N ILE A 244 5.03 -20.26 0.56
CA ILE A 244 4.79 -20.13 2.01
C ILE A 244 4.36 -21.47 2.62
N ARG A 245 3.41 -22.19 1.97
CA ARG A 245 2.93 -23.50 2.43
C ARG A 245 4.06 -24.52 2.45
N GLN A 246 4.88 -24.56 1.41
CA GLN A 246 6.01 -25.48 1.31
C GLN A 246 7.03 -25.21 2.41
N TRP A 247 7.39 -23.94 2.64
CA TRP A 247 8.25 -23.58 3.77
C TRP A 247 7.66 -24.08 5.10
N ALA A 248 6.37 -23.87 5.35
CA ALA A 248 5.73 -24.36 6.58
C ALA A 248 5.75 -25.89 6.69
N GLN A 249 5.49 -26.60 5.59
CA GLN A 249 5.54 -28.07 5.52
C GLN A 249 6.93 -28.62 5.83
N ASP A 250 7.98 -27.98 5.31
CA ASP A 250 9.37 -28.44 5.49
C ASP A 250 9.91 -28.16 6.91
N HIS A 251 9.27 -27.25 7.66
CA HIS A 251 9.68 -26.83 9.00
C HIS A 251 8.73 -27.33 10.10
N GLN A 252 7.98 -28.41 9.85
CA GLN A 252 7.13 -29.02 10.87
C GLN A 252 7.97 -29.66 11.99
N LEU A 253 7.45 -29.57 13.21
CA LEU A 253 8.00 -30.31 14.34
C LEU A 253 7.82 -31.83 14.13
N PRO A 254 8.62 -32.66 14.80
CA PRO A 254 8.44 -34.12 14.74
C PRO A 254 7.00 -34.50 15.13
N GLN A 255 6.40 -35.44 14.39
CA GLN A 255 5.06 -35.94 14.71
C GLN A 255 5.00 -36.57 16.10
N ILE A 256 6.10 -37.20 16.52
CA ILE A 256 6.29 -37.75 17.85
C ILE A 256 7.53 -37.06 18.45
N PRO A 257 7.35 -35.94 19.15
CA PRO A 257 8.44 -35.27 19.83
C PRO A 257 8.94 -36.13 21.02
N PRO A 258 10.23 -36.08 21.37
CA PRO A 258 10.74 -36.73 22.58
C PRO A 258 10.12 -36.13 23.85
N PRO A 259 10.15 -36.85 25.00
CA PRO A 259 9.50 -36.39 26.24
C PRO A 259 10.01 -35.04 26.78
N ASP A 260 11.26 -34.69 26.50
CA ASP A 260 11.95 -33.46 26.91
C ASP A 260 12.00 -32.41 25.78
N PHE A 261 11.15 -32.56 24.75
CA PHE A 261 11.15 -31.67 23.59
C PHE A 261 10.82 -30.21 23.92
N LEU A 262 9.95 -29.99 24.90
CA LEU A 262 9.64 -28.67 25.44
C LEU A 262 10.32 -28.51 26.79
N GLN A 263 10.71 -27.27 27.11
CA GLN A 263 11.23 -26.94 28.45
C GLN A 263 10.19 -27.30 29.52
N GLU A 264 10.62 -28.01 30.56
CA GLU A 264 9.71 -28.43 31.64
C GLU A 264 9.15 -27.25 32.45
N LYS A 265 9.93 -26.16 32.55
CA LYS A 265 9.60 -24.97 33.34
C LYS A 265 10.15 -23.71 32.67
N PRO A 266 9.49 -22.55 32.88
CA PRO A 266 10.02 -21.26 32.46
C PRO A 266 11.35 -20.96 33.14
N GLU A 267 12.23 -20.25 32.44
CA GLU A 267 13.47 -19.71 32.98
C GLU A 267 13.21 -18.50 33.89
N SER A 268 14.20 -18.17 34.72
CA SER A 268 14.12 -16.98 35.58
C SER A 268 14.07 -15.71 34.71
N GLY A 269 12.96 -14.97 34.79
CA GLY A 269 12.73 -13.77 33.97
C GLY A 269 11.74 -13.99 32.83
N ASP A 270 11.34 -15.23 32.55
CA ASP A 270 10.29 -15.51 31.57
C ASP A 270 8.95 -14.94 32.01
N ARG A 271 8.21 -14.43 31.03
CA ARG A 271 6.86 -13.94 31.25
C ARG A 271 5.90 -15.12 31.34
N VAL A 272 5.41 -15.40 32.55
CA VAL A 272 4.32 -16.34 32.78
C VAL A 272 3.02 -15.56 32.97
N TYR A 273 2.04 -15.82 32.12
CA TYR A 273 0.73 -15.18 32.22
C TYR A 273 -0.08 -15.82 33.36
N PRO A 274 -0.78 -15.03 34.20
CA PRO A 274 -1.58 -15.56 35.31
C PRO A 274 -2.85 -16.29 34.85
N GLU A 275 -3.25 -16.07 33.60
CA GLU A 275 -4.41 -16.69 32.94
C GLU A 275 -4.13 -16.89 31.44
N ILE A 276 -4.99 -17.65 30.76
CA ILE A 276 -4.89 -17.83 29.30
C ILE A 276 -5.08 -16.45 28.65
N PRO A 277 -4.07 -15.93 27.94
CA PRO A 277 -4.08 -14.57 27.42
C PRO A 277 -5.20 -14.33 26.42
#